data_AF-A0A950C2M0-F1
#
_entry.id   AF-A0A950C2M0-F1
#
_cell.length_a   1.000
_cell.length_b   1.000
_cell.length_c   1.000
_cell.angle_alpha   90.00
_cell.angle_beta   90.00
_cell.angle_gamma   90.00
#
_symmetry.space_group_name_H-M   'P 1'
#
loop_
_entity.id
_entity.type
_entity.pdbx_description
1 polymer ?
#
loop_
_entity_poly.entity_id
_entity_poly.type
_entity_poly.pdbx_seq_one_letter_code
_entity_poly.pdbx_strand_id
1 'polypeptide(L)'
;MATKRTDEGRRHQRQDGAPSGGGTQGGGNADSGPPQPDMLPGLWMPWMERYFGAARDWINSDKPWWQVTPHDLIDNMLAGGVKQLNDIIAKDPLLGSVDQMWNANPLREVVPIDWAEISRALRTVWLHSLRKPEKATASGADLYMTLWRSTMDTWNEAVQRWWGMAGTDQSQGPATAPSDKRFAAPEWQNNPIYRTLKELYLLASDWLLKQGEIEGMDEAERQRLNFHLRQFVDAMSPTLLLVSNPAALRRAIETGGASLADGARNLLNDLKEGRLSIVDVTAFAPGRNLALTPGKVVHRNRLIELIQYAPTTETVHETPLLIVPHWINKYYILDMQPKNSMVRYLVERGFTVFIISWKNPDASMADLTFED
;
A
#
# COMPACT_ATOMS: atom_id res chain seq x y z
N MET A 1 5.99 0.46 -79.73
CA MET A 1 7.10 1.04 -80.52
C MET A 1 7.83 1.99 -79.59
N ALA A 2 9.02 1.62 -79.10
CA ALA A 2 10.32 2.13 -79.56
C ALA A 2 10.49 3.62 -79.17
N THR A 3 11.57 4.10 -78.54
CA THR A 3 12.98 3.72 -78.67
C THR A 3 13.81 4.49 -77.63
N LYS A 4 14.96 3.93 -77.25
CA LYS A 4 16.09 4.59 -76.55
C LYS A 4 16.76 5.68 -77.40
N ARG A 5 17.44 6.63 -76.72
CA ARG A 5 18.71 7.31 -77.08
C ARG A 5 19.31 7.88 -75.79
N THR A 6 20.43 7.42 -75.20
CA THR A 6 21.88 7.57 -75.50
C THR A 6 22.37 8.99 -75.73
N ASP A 7 23.22 9.49 -74.81
CA ASP A 7 24.62 9.95 -75.02
C ASP A 7 25.17 10.54 -73.71
N GLU A 8 26.27 10.03 -73.12
CA GLU A 8 27.71 10.19 -73.45
C GLU A 8 28.38 11.44 -72.83
N GLY A 9 29.57 11.24 -72.23
CA GLY A 9 30.51 12.32 -71.84
C GLY A 9 31.24 12.12 -70.52
N ARG A 10 32.18 11.14 -70.42
CA ARG A 10 33.66 11.32 -70.28
C ARG A 10 34.13 12.26 -69.16
N ARG A 11 34.74 11.71 -68.08
CA ARG A 11 36.17 11.36 -67.85
C ARG A 11 37.00 12.51 -67.25
N HIS A 12 37.57 12.30 -66.05
CA HIS A 12 39.01 12.23 -65.72
C HIS A 12 39.16 11.98 -64.21
N GLN A 13 39.70 10.82 -63.79
CA GLN A 13 41.08 10.60 -63.27
C GLN A 13 41.34 11.31 -61.92
N ARG A 14 41.95 10.72 -60.88
CA ARG A 14 42.68 9.45 -60.64
C ARG A 14 42.87 9.39 -59.10
N GLN A 15 42.67 8.23 -58.44
CA GLN A 15 43.73 7.41 -57.78
C GLN A 15 44.41 8.11 -56.58
N ASP A 16 44.52 7.58 -55.36
CA ASP A 16 44.53 6.21 -54.83
C ASP A 16 44.32 6.24 -53.29
N GLY A 17 43.94 5.11 -52.69
CA GLY A 17 44.15 4.85 -51.25
C GLY A 17 42.95 4.37 -50.43
N ALA A 18 42.37 3.23 -50.81
CA ALA A 18 41.40 2.42 -50.03
C ALA A 18 42.11 1.62 -48.89
N PRO A 19 41.46 0.70 -48.14
CA PRO A 19 40.03 0.35 -47.98
C PRO A 19 39.62 0.40 -46.47
N SER A 20 38.41 0.13 -45.98
CA SER A 20 37.54 -1.01 -46.23
C SER A 20 36.17 -0.83 -45.53
N GLY A 21 35.10 -1.27 -46.22
CA GLY A 21 33.75 -1.56 -45.70
C GLY A 21 32.86 -0.32 -45.51
N GLY A 22 32.12 0.18 -46.50
CA GLY A 22 30.99 -0.50 -47.18
C GLY A 22 29.82 -0.58 -46.20
N GLY A 23 28.86 0.36 -46.17
CA GLY A 23 27.85 0.60 -47.22
C GLY A 23 26.74 -0.45 -47.07
N THR A 24 25.45 -0.16 -46.99
CA THR A 24 24.70 0.95 -47.57
C THR A 24 23.30 0.98 -46.95
N GLN A 25 22.72 2.18 -46.90
CA GLN A 25 21.31 2.46 -46.66
C GLN A 25 20.37 1.71 -47.63
N GLY A 26 19.17 1.42 -47.16
CA GLY A 26 18.00 1.16 -47.98
C GLY A 26 16.75 1.28 -47.12
N GLY A 27 16.04 2.41 -47.22
CA GLY A 27 14.80 2.64 -46.49
C GLY A 27 13.61 1.85 -47.08
N GLY A 28 12.59 1.65 -46.24
CA GLY A 28 11.29 1.17 -46.70
C GLY A 28 10.42 0.53 -45.62
N ASN A 29 9.47 1.33 -45.14
CA ASN A 29 8.21 0.98 -44.50
C ASN A 29 8.14 0.41 -43.07
N ALA A 30 7.24 1.06 -42.34
CA ALA A 30 6.75 0.72 -41.02
C ALA A 30 6.25 -0.72 -40.92
N ASP A 31 6.72 -1.38 -39.86
CA ASP A 31 5.96 -2.43 -39.20
C ASP A 31 5.86 -2.03 -37.72
N SER A 32 4.76 -1.37 -37.38
CA SER A 32 4.41 -1.03 -36.01
C SER A 32 3.89 -2.28 -35.30
N GLY A 33 4.81 -3.14 -34.88
CA GLY A 33 4.53 -4.20 -33.91
C GLY A 33 4.45 -3.65 -32.50
N PRO A 34 3.72 -4.30 -31.57
CA PRO A 34 3.76 -3.94 -30.16
C PRO A 34 5.21 -3.98 -29.66
N PRO A 35 5.62 -3.07 -28.76
CA PRO A 35 6.98 -3.05 -28.24
C PRO A 35 7.33 -4.42 -27.66
N GLN A 36 8.45 -4.99 -28.10
CA GLN A 36 8.87 -6.31 -27.66
C GLN A 36 9.11 -6.30 -26.13
N PRO A 37 8.75 -7.38 -25.41
CA PRO A 37 8.85 -7.48 -23.93
C PRO A 37 10.23 -7.19 -23.35
N ASP A 38 11.24 -7.21 -24.21
CA ASP A 38 12.65 -7.19 -23.86
C ASP A 38 13.21 -5.76 -23.68
N MET A 39 12.40 -4.72 -23.96
CA MET A 39 12.81 -3.31 -23.83
C MET A 39 12.51 -2.68 -22.46
N LEU A 40 11.58 -3.24 -21.69
CA LEU A 40 11.24 -2.76 -20.34
C LEU A 40 12.34 -2.99 -19.28
N PRO A 41 13.09 -4.10 -19.31
CA PRO A 41 14.23 -4.31 -18.40
C PRO A 41 15.38 -3.32 -18.64
N GLY A 42 15.63 -2.91 -19.89
CA GLY A 42 16.78 -2.07 -20.24
C GLY A 42 16.76 -0.63 -19.69
N LEU A 43 15.58 -0.11 -19.35
CA LEU A 43 15.42 1.25 -18.79
C LEU A 43 15.41 1.28 -17.26
N TRP A 44 14.90 0.21 -16.64
CA TRP A 44 14.67 0.13 -15.21
C TRP A 44 15.79 -0.60 -14.46
N MET A 45 16.44 -1.60 -15.07
CA MET A 45 17.54 -2.35 -14.44
C MET A 45 18.73 -1.46 -14.06
N PRO A 46 19.19 -0.50 -14.89
CA PRO A 46 20.26 0.41 -14.49
C PRO A 46 19.86 1.38 -13.36
N TRP A 47 18.57 1.75 -13.29
CA TRP A 47 18.04 2.57 -12.20
C TRP A 47 17.97 1.78 -10.89
N MET A 48 17.48 0.53 -10.91
CA MET A 48 17.51 -0.32 -9.72
C MET A 48 18.93 -0.68 -9.30
N GLU A 49 19.81 -1.10 -10.20
CA GLU A 49 21.20 -1.44 -9.86
C GLU A 49 21.94 -0.26 -9.22
N ARG A 50 21.65 0.97 -9.67
CA ARG A 50 22.23 2.20 -9.11
C ARG A 50 21.78 2.52 -7.68
N TYR A 51 20.54 2.18 -7.32
CA TYR A 51 19.96 2.56 -6.03
C TYR A 51 19.86 1.41 -5.03
N PHE A 52 19.79 0.19 -5.53
CA PHE A 52 19.51 -1.02 -4.78
C PHE A 52 20.62 -2.07 -4.90
N GLY A 53 21.56 -1.93 -5.85
CA GLY A 53 22.58 -2.94 -6.15
C GLY A 53 22.08 -4.04 -7.10
N ALA A 54 22.97 -4.93 -7.55
CA ALA A 54 22.56 -6.04 -8.41
C ALA A 54 21.77 -7.06 -7.58
N ALA A 55 20.75 -7.71 -8.15
CA ALA A 55 19.99 -8.75 -7.44
C ALA A 55 20.88 -9.89 -6.88
N ARG A 56 22.07 -10.09 -7.48
CA ARG A 56 23.11 -10.99 -7.00
C ARG A 56 23.67 -10.58 -5.63
N ASP A 57 23.74 -9.28 -5.35
CA ASP A 57 24.29 -8.73 -4.11
C ASP A 57 23.33 -8.89 -2.91
N TRP A 58 22.03 -9.04 -3.17
CA TRP A 58 20.99 -9.25 -2.14
C TRP A 58 20.92 -10.69 -1.63
N ILE A 59 21.22 -11.64 -2.52
CA ILE A 59 21.09 -13.07 -2.24
C ILE A 59 22.45 -13.67 -1.90
N ASN A 60 23.56 -12.97 -2.19
CA ASN A 60 24.95 -13.39 -1.96
C ASN A 60 25.17 -14.89 -2.22
N SER A 61 24.57 -15.39 -3.31
CA SER A 61 24.47 -16.81 -3.63
C SER A 61 24.87 -17.00 -5.09
N ASP A 62 25.77 -17.93 -5.33
CA ASP A 62 26.16 -18.34 -6.68
C ASP A 62 25.10 -19.24 -7.35
N LYS A 63 23.92 -19.42 -6.74
CA LYS A 63 22.83 -20.26 -7.26
C LYS A 63 21.80 -19.43 -8.06
N PRO A 64 21.21 -20.01 -9.13
CA PRO A 64 20.04 -19.43 -9.79
C PRO A 64 18.85 -19.31 -8.84
N TRP A 65 18.01 -18.28 -9.01
CA TRP A 65 16.93 -17.92 -8.07
C TRP A 65 15.90 -19.04 -7.80
N TRP A 66 15.74 -19.98 -8.73
CA TRP A 66 14.85 -21.14 -8.59
C TRP A 66 15.45 -22.31 -7.77
N GLN A 67 16.71 -22.23 -7.35
CA GLN A 67 17.40 -23.25 -6.54
C GLN A 67 17.77 -22.75 -5.13
N VAL A 68 17.31 -21.55 -4.75
CA VAL A 68 17.54 -20.97 -3.43
C VAL A 68 16.62 -21.65 -2.41
N THR A 69 17.19 -22.18 -1.33
CA THR A 69 16.40 -22.82 -0.26
C THR A 69 16.03 -21.81 0.84
N PRO A 70 15.00 -22.09 1.68
CA PRO A 70 14.63 -21.20 2.78
C PRO A 70 15.75 -20.94 3.79
N HIS A 71 16.67 -21.90 3.98
CA HIS A 71 17.84 -21.73 4.85
C HIS A 71 18.90 -20.81 4.21
N ASP A 72 19.12 -20.94 2.90
CA ASP A 72 20.00 -20.03 2.14
C ASP A 72 19.50 -18.57 2.21
N LEU A 73 18.17 -18.35 2.24
CA LEU A 73 17.57 -17.02 2.37
C LEU A 73 17.81 -16.38 3.75
N ILE A 74 17.73 -17.17 4.82
CA ILE A 74 17.90 -16.71 6.20
C ILE A 74 19.38 -16.38 6.49
N ASP A 75 20.30 -17.25 6.06
CA ASP A 75 21.74 -17.02 6.27
C ASP A 75 22.25 -15.80 5.50
N ASN A 76 21.77 -15.59 4.27
CA ASN A 76 22.15 -14.43 3.46
C ASN A 76 21.50 -13.13 3.95
N MET A 77 20.28 -13.18 4.50
CA MET A 77 19.68 -12.03 5.19
C MET A 77 20.45 -11.64 6.46
N LEU A 78 20.91 -12.61 7.26
CA LEU A 78 21.67 -12.35 8.48
C LEU A 78 23.09 -11.83 8.19
N ALA A 79 23.79 -12.44 7.23
CA ALA A 79 25.15 -12.03 6.84
C ALA A 79 25.17 -10.68 6.09
N GLY A 80 24.23 -10.47 5.17
CA GLY A 80 24.04 -9.20 4.46
C GLY A 80 23.57 -8.08 5.41
N GLY A 81 22.65 -8.41 6.31
CA GLY A 81 22.14 -7.49 7.33
C GLY A 81 23.21 -7.01 8.30
N VAL A 82 24.09 -7.89 8.80
CA VAL A 82 25.18 -7.50 9.72
C VAL A 82 26.24 -6.64 9.04
N LYS A 83 26.58 -6.93 7.79
CA LYS A 83 27.58 -6.18 7.03
C LYS A 83 27.06 -4.79 6.62
N GLN A 84 25.81 -4.72 6.16
CA GLN A 84 25.13 -3.47 5.84
C GLN A 84 24.88 -2.63 7.10
N LEU A 85 24.53 -3.25 8.23
CA LEU A 85 24.41 -2.60 9.53
C LEU A 85 25.75 -2.02 10.00
N ASN A 86 26.87 -2.73 9.83
CA ASN A 86 28.20 -2.21 10.14
C ASN A 86 28.60 -1.02 9.25
N ASP A 87 28.30 -1.07 7.96
CA ASP A 87 28.57 0.03 7.01
C ASP A 87 27.68 1.26 7.27
N ILE A 88 26.45 1.02 7.76
CA ILE A 88 25.50 2.06 8.19
C ILE A 88 25.93 2.67 9.53
N ILE A 89 26.43 1.86 10.47
CA ILE A 89 26.97 2.32 11.76
C ILE A 89 28.25 3.16 11.55
N ALA A 90 29.04 2.85 10.52
CA ALA A 90 30.27 3.57 10.19
C ALA A 90 30.05 4.94 9.53
N LYS A 91 28.83 5.26 9.09
CA LYS A 91 28.46 6.55 8.48
C LYS A 91 27.45 7.28 9.36
N ASP A 92 27.94 8.30 10.06
CA ASP A 92 27.28 9.20 11.02
C ASP A 92 25.89 9.76 10.59
N PRO A 93 25.15 10.41 11.49
CA PRO A 93 24.01 9.90 12.24
C PRO A 93 22.72 9.83 11.40
N LEU A 94 22.12 8.64 11.37
CA LEU A 94 20.96 8.14 10.63
C LEU A 94 19.69 9.02 10.46
N LEU A 95 19.55 10.18 11.13
CA LEU A 95 18.29 10.93 11.12
C LEU A 95 18.20 12.03 10.07
N GLY A 96 19.31 12.71 9.76
CA GLY A 96 19.29 13.77 8.74
C GLY A 96 19.19 13.24 7.31
N SER A 97 19.77 12.06 7.05
CA SER A 97 19.82 11.44 5.73
C SER A 97 18.50 10.76 5.33
N VAL A 98 17.82 10.11 6.27
CA VAL A 98 16.51 9.47 6.03
C VAL A 98 15.44 10.51 5.71
N ASP A 99 15.41 11.62 6.45
CA ASP A 99 14.49 12.73 6.21
C ASP A 99 14.73 13.36 4.84
N GLN A 100 15.99 13.61 4.48
CA GLN A 100 16.34 14.18 3.19
C GLN A 100 15.99 13.24 2.02
N MET A 101 16.22 11.93 2.18
CA MET A 101 15.88 10.92 1.17
C MET A 101 14.37 10.73 1.00
N TRP A 102 13.61 10.70 2.10
CA TRP A 102 12.15 10.59 2.04
C TRP A 102 11.49 11.85 1.47
N ASN A 103 12.01 13.04 1.84
CA ASN A 103 11.50 14.30 1.30
C ASN A 103 11.79 14.49 -0.19
N ALA A 104 12.78 13.77 -0.74
CA ALA A 104 13.07 13.72 -2.18
C ALA A 104 12.28 12.62 -2.93
N ASN A 105 11.52 11.78 -2.22
CA ASN A 105 10.78 10.66 -2.80
C ASN A 105 9.39 11.12 -3.29
N PRO A 106 9.04 10.95 -4.58
CA PRO A 106 7.71 11.29 -5.10
C PRO A 106 6.57 10.49 -4.44
N LEU A 107 6.86 9.35 -3.80
CA LEU A 107 5.86 8.59 -3.04
C LEU A 107 5.42 9.28 -1.74
N ARG A 108 6.13 10.31 -1.26
CA ARG A 108 5.76 11.04 -0.03
C ARG A 108 4.38 11.68 -0.10
N GLU A 109 3.99 12.18 -1.27
CA GLU A 109 2.69 12.83 -1.46
C GLU A 109 1.53 11.81 -1.38
N VAL A 110 1.83 10.56 -1.74
CA VAL A 110 0.84 9.49 -1.86
C VAL A 110 0.77 8.65 -0.58
N VAL A 111 1.91 8.36 0.06
CA VAL A 111 2.00 7.51 1.24
C VAL A 111 2.23 8.38 2.48
N PRO A 112 1.21 8.55 3.36
CA PRO A 112 1.28 9.45 4.51
C PRO A 112 2.01 8.79 5.70
N ILE A 113 3.26 8.37 5.49
CA ILE A 113 4.12 7.79 6.52
C ILE A 113 5.20 8.80 6.91
N ASP A 114 5.31 9.07 8.22
CA ASP A 114 6.34 9.94 8.78
C ASP A 114 7.55 9.10 9.24
N TRP A 115 8.46 8.82 8.30
CA TRP A 115 9.68 8.05 8.60
C TRP A 115 10.63 8.76 9.57
N ALA A 116 10.56 10.09 9.65
CA ALA A 116 11.32 10.87 10.62
C ALA A 116 10.87 10.50 12.03
N GLU A 117 9.57 10.51 12.27
CA GLU A 117 9.00 10.17 13.56
C GLU A 117 9.10 8.68 13.89
N ILE A 118 8.97 7.80 12.89
CA ILE A 118 9.22 6.37 13.06
C ILE A 118 10.66 6.10 13.49
N SER A 119 11.64 6.72 12.82
CA SER A 119 13.05 6.53 13.18
C SER A 119 13.36 7.09 14.57
N ARG A 120 12.76 8.21 14.96
CA ARG A 120 12.82 8.76 16.33
C ARG A 120 12.23 7.78 17.33
N ALA A 121 11.06 7.22 17.06
CA ALA A 121 10.38 6.24 17.91
C ALA A 121 11.25 4.99 18.14
N LEU A 122 11.75 4.39 17.06
CA LEU A 122 12.64 3.22 17.12
C LEU A 122 13.92 3.53 17.90
N ARG A 123 14.53 4.70 17.67
CA ARG A 123 15.71 5.14 18.41
C ARG A 123 15.42 5.30 19.89
N THR A 124 14.27 5.85 20.27
CA THR A 124 13.87 6.00 21.68
C THR A 124 13.76 4.64 22.37
N VAL A 125 13.13 3.66 21.72
CA VAL A 125 13.05 2.28 22.21
C VAL A 125 14.45 1.67 22.37
N TRP A 126 15.30 1.81 21.36
CA TRP A 126 16.68 1.31 21.39
C TRP A 126 17.53 1.96 22.50
N LEU A 127 17.48 3.28 22.64
CA LEU A 127 18.20 3.99 23.71
C LEU A 127 17.66 3.61 25.10
N HIS A 128 16.35 3.36 25.23
CA HIS A 128 15.77 2.89 26.47
C HIS A 128 16.26 1.48 26.82
N SER A 129 16.33 0.57 25.85
CA SER A 129 16.80 -0.79 26.09
C SER A 129 18.26 -0.82 26.55
N LEU A 130 19.11 0.10 26.07
CA LEU A 130 20.49 0.26 26.54
C LEU A 130 20.60 0.72 27.99
N ARG A 131 19.59 1.42 28.54
CA ARG A 131 19.58 1.86 29.95
C ARG A 131 19.24 0.73 30.93
N LYS A 132 18.59 -0.33 30.46
CA LYS A 132 18.23 -1.53 31.23
C LYS A 132 18.70 -2.80 30.49
N PRO A 133 20.02 -2.98 30.30
CA PRO A 133 20.57 -4.02 29.42
C PRO A 133 20.18 -5.45 29.85
N GLU A 134 20.02 -5.69 31.16
CA GLU A 134 19.55 -6.97 31.70
C GLU A 134 18.10 -7.29 31.30
N LYS A 135 17.21 -6.27 31.34
CA LYS A 135 15.82 -6.45 30.89
C LYS A 135 15.73 -6.60 29.37
N ALA A 136 16.55 -5.85 28.63
CA ALA A 136 16.60 -5.90 27.17
C ALA A 136 17.12 -7.24 26.64
N THR A 137 18.16 -7.78 27.26
CA THR A 137 18.69 -9.11 26.91
C THR A 137 17.70 -10.22 27.27
N ALA A 138 17.06 -10.14 28.43
CA ALA A 138 16.00 -11.08 28.82
C ALA A 138 14.79 -11.02 27.87
N SER A 139 14.31 -9.83 27.50
CA SER A 139 13.18 -9.67 26.58
C SER A 139 13.51 -10.14 25.17
N GLY A 140 14.74 -9.91 24.69
CA GLY A 140 15.20 -10.42 23.40
C GLY A 140 15.33 -11.95 23.38
N ALA A 141 15.83 -12.55 24.45
CA ALA A 141 15.90 -14.00 24.61
C ALA A 141 14.49 -14.64 24.65
N ASP A 142 13.55 -14.01 25.35
CA ASP A 142 12.15 -14.45 25.41
C ASP A 142 11.48 -14.42 24.03
N LEU A 143 11.69 -13.34 23.26
CA LEU A 143 11.24 -13.27 21.87
C LEU A 143 11.83 -14.43 21.05
N TYR A 144 13.15 -14.60 21.08
CA TYR A 144 13.82 -15.67 20.32
C TYR A 144 13.26 -17.06 20.65
N MET A 145 13.12 -17.36 21.94
CA MET A 145 12.57 -18.64 22.40
C MET A 145 11.11 -18.83 21.99
N THR A 146 10.30 -17.75 22.02
CA THR A 146 8.91 -17.78 21.62
C THR A 146 8.75 -17.97 20.10
N LEU A 147 9.55 -17.28 19.30
CA LEU A 147 9.61 -17.46 17.84
C LEU A 147 10.03 -18.89 17.49
N TRP A 148 11.06 -19.42 18.15
CA TRP A 148 11.52 -20.79 17.94
C TRP A 148 10.44 -21.82 18.28
N ARG A 149 9.79 -21.69 19.45
CA ARG A 149 8.70 -22.56 19.88
C ARG A 149 7.53 -22.52 18.89
N SER A 150 7.06 -21.32 18.53
CA SER A 150 5.97 -21.12 17.57
C SER A 150 6.27 -21.73 16.19
N THR A 151 7.52 -21.56 15.71
CA THR A 151 7.98 -22.18 14.47
C THR A 151 7.94 -23.70 14.58
N MET A 152 8.54 -24.26 15.63
CA MET A 152 8.56 -25.71 15.85
C MET A 152 7.15 -26.30 15.95
N ASP A 153 6.24 -25.66 16.68
CA ASP A 153 4.85 -26.09 16.81
C ASP A 153 4.15 -26.09 15.44
N THR A 154 4.30 -25.01 14.67
CA THR A 154 3.74 -24.88 13.31
C THR A 154 4.23 -26.00 12.38
N TRP A 155 5.52 -26.31 12.41
CA TRP A 155 6.12 -27.35 11.57
C TRP A 155 5.78 -28.76 12.07
N ASN A 156 5.75 -28.99 13.38
CA ASN A 156 5.32 -30.26 13.97
C ASN A 156 3.88 -30.58 13.59
N GLU A 157 2.96 -29.61 13.70
CA GLU A 157 1.58 -29.80 13.25
C GLU A 157 1.49 -30.06 11.74
N ALA A 158 2.31 -29.40 10.92
CA ALA A 158 2.34 -29.62 9.48
C ALA A 158 2.77 -31.06 9.15
N VAL A 159 3.80 -31.55 9.84
CA VAL A 159 4.32 -32.91 9.72
C VAL A 159 3.28 -33.93 10.20
N GLN A 160 2.60 -33.69 11.32
CA GLN A 160 1.51 -34.55 11.80
C GLN A 160 0.33 -34.62 10.81
N ARG A 161 -0.03 -33.49 10.19
CA ARG A 161 -1.05 -33.44 9.13
C ARG A 161 -0.60 -34.21 7.89
N TRP A 162 0.66 -34.09 7.50
CA TRP A 162 1.21 -34.81 6.35
C TRP A 162 1.28 -36.33 6.57
N TRP A 163 1.58 -36.77 7.80
CA TRP A 163 1.58 -38.18 8.18
C TRP A 163 0.21 -38.75 8.57
N GLY A 164 -0.87 -37.98 8.44
CA GLY A 164 -2.22 -38.42 8.79
C GLY A 164 -2.41 -38.76 10.28
N MET A 165 -1.46 -38.36 11.13
CA MET A 165 -1.50 -38.55 12.59
C MET A 165 -2.28 -37.43 13.29
N ALA A 166 -2.49 -36.30 12.61
CA ALA A 166 -3.47 -35.31 13.03
C ALA A 166 -4.86 -35.85 12.73
N GLY A 167 -5.50 -36.45 13.74
CA GLY A 167 -6.95 -36.60 13.76
C GLY A 167 -7.60 -35.25 13.46
N THR A 168 -8.79 -35.27 12.89
CA THR A 168 -9.62 -34.10 12.59
C THR A 168 -10.08 -33.40 13.87
N ASP A 169 -9.15 -32.89 14.67
CA ASP A 169 -9.43 -32.00 15.76
C ASP A 169 -9.17 -30.58 15.25
N GLN A 170 -10.19 -30.03 14.57
CA GLN A 170 -10.40 -28.59 14.62
C GLN A 170 -10.74 -28.24 16.07
N SER A 171 -9.75 -28.32 16.95
CA SER A 171 -9.82 -27.62 18.22
C SER A 171 -9.74 -26.14 17.87
N GLN A 172 -10.92 -25.57 17.65
CA GLN A 172 -11.14 -24.15 17.85
C GLN A 172 -10.71 -23.88 19.29
N GLY A 173 -9.44 -23.51 19.45
CA GLY A 173 -8.98 -22.84 20.65
C GLY A 173 -9.96 -21.70 20.94
N PRO A 174 -10.20 -21.39 22.23
CA PRO A 174 -11.26 -20.48 22.64
C PRO A 174 -11.22 -19.22 21.77
N ALA A 175 -12.37 -18.82 21.21
CA ALA A 175 -12.48 -17.67 20.32
C ALA A 175 -11.87 -16.43 20.99
N THR A 176 -10.61 -16.15 20.69
CA THR A 176 -9.81 -15.11 21.34
C THR A 176 -9.29 -14.19 20.25
N ALA A 177 -9.65 -12.91 20.42
CA ALA A 177 -9.44 -11.78 19.51
C ALA A 177 -10.17 -11.86 18.14
N PRO A 178 -10.70 -10.72 17.64
CA PRO A 178 -11.14 -10.66 16.25
C PRO A 178 -9.95 -11.03 15.35
N SER A 179 -10.11 -12.08 14.55
CA SER A 179 -9.10 -12.56 13.60
C SER A 179 -8.63 -11.39 12.72
N ASP A 180 -7.33 -11.12 12.70
CA ASP A 180 -6.74 -10.05 11.91
C ASP A 180 -7.06 -10.28 10.43
N LYS A 181 -7.91 -9.40 9.87
CA LYS A 181 -8.44 -9.49 8.51
C LYS A 181 -7.34 -9.52 7.45
N ARG A 182 -6.14 -9.00 7.74
CA ARG A 182 -4.98 -9.05 6.83
C ARG A 182 -4.61 -10.48 6.47
N PHE A 183 -4.84 -11.42 7.39
CA PHE A 183 -4.49 -12.84 7.24
C PHE A 183 -5.71 -13.73 6.91
N ALA A 184 -6.75 -13.17 6.28
CA ALA A 184 -7.98 -13.88 5.94
C ALA A 184 -7.83 -14.95 4.86
N ALA A 185 -6.78 -14.86 4.02
CA ALA A 185 -6.56 -15.85 2.96
C ALA A 185 -6.26 -17.25 3.55
N PRO A 186 -6.86 -18.33 3.03
CA PRO A 186 -6.72 -19.68 3.60
C PRO A 186 -5.27 -20.15 3.74
N GLU A 187 -4.37 -19.68 2.88
CA GLU A 187 -2.95 -20.02 2.90
C GLU A 187 -2.28 -19.66 4.22
N TRP A 188 -2.68 -18.57 4.88
CA TRP A 188 -2.15 -18.16 6.18
C TRP A 188 -2.44 -19.16 7.31
N GLN A 189 -3.44 -20.03 7.11
CA GLN A 189 -3.81 -21.08 8.04
C GLN A 189 -3.32 -22.44 7.54
N ASN A 190 -3.48 -22.74 6.26
CA ASN A 190 -3.27 -24.08 5.74
C ASN A 190 -1.83 -24.36 5.33
N ASN A 191 -1.06 -23.32 4.96
CA ASN A 191 0.32 -23.48 4.51
C ASN A 191 1.29 -23.18 5.68
N PRO A 192 2.16 -24.13 6.06
CA PRO A 192 3.11 -23.96 7.16
C PRO A 192 4.08 -22.78 7.00
N ILE A 193 4.48 -22.47 5.76
CA ILE A 193 5.40 -21.36 5.47
C ILE A 193 4.72 -20.03 5.77
N TYR A 194 3.53 -19.82 5.20
CA TYR A 194 2.76 -18.59 5.42
C TYR A 194 2.33 -18.46 6.88
N ARG A 195 1.94 -19.56 7.53
CA ARG A 195 1.61 -19.56 8.95
C ARG A 195 2.82 -19.14 9.80
N THR A 196 4.00 -19.72 9.54
CA THR A 196 5.24 -19.33 10.24
C THR A 196 5.53 -17.85 10.02
N LEU A 197 5.47 -17.36 8.78
CA LEU A 197 5.73 -15.95 8.47
C LEU A 197 4.75 -15.01 9.21
N LYS A 198 3.47 -15.39 9.28
CA LYS A 198 2.46 -14.66 10.05
C LYS A 198 2.80 -14.62 11.54
N GLU A 199 3.11 -15.76 12.15
CA GLU A 199 3.43 -15.83 13.57
C GLU A 199 4.72 -15.05 13.91
N LEU A 200 5.76 -15.17 13.07
CA LEU A 200 7.00 -14.38 13.23
C LEU A 200 6.70 -12.88 13.22
N TYR A 201 5.89 -12.43 12.25
CA TYR A 201 5.47 -11.03 12.16
C TYR A 201 4.69 -10.59 13.40
N LEU A 202 3.66 -11.33 13.81
CA LEU A 202 2.80 -10.95 14.94
C LEU A 202 3.58 -10.92 16.26
N LEU A 203 4.43 -11.91 16.51
CA LEU A 203 5.26 -11.98 17.71
C LEU A 203 6.30 -10.85 17.76
N ALA A 204 6.99 -10.58 16.64
CA ALA A 204 7.94 -9.47 16.57
C ALA A 204 7.26 -8.11 16.74
N SER A 205 6.05 -7.98 16.16
CA SER A 205 5.23 -6.77 16.27
C SER A 205 4.79 -6.50 17.72
N ASP A 206 4.22 -7.52 18.38
CA ASP A 206 3.80 -7.42 19.78
C ASP A 206 4.98 -7.12 20.70
N TRP A 207 6.11 -7.80 20.49
CA TRP A 207 7.33 -7.54 21.25
C TRP A 207 7.81 -6.10 21.11
N LEU A 208 7.88 -5.57 19.88
CA LEU A 208 8.34 -4.20 19.62
C LEU A 208 7.39 -3.17 20.26
N LEU A 209 6.08 -3.36 20.13
CA LEU A 209 5.09 -2.48 20.72
C LEU A 209 5.18 -2.47 22.26
N LYS A 210 5.42 -3.63 22.88
CA LYS A 210 5.69 -3.72 24.33
C LYS A 210 6.96 -2.99 24.75
N GLN A 211 8.01 -2.96 23.91
CA GLN A 211 9.20 -2.16 24.22
C GLN A 211 8.92 -0.65 24.19
N GLY A 212 7.84 -0.21 23.54
CA GLY A 212 7.37 1.17 23.55
C GLY A 212 6.68 1.59 24.86
N GLU A 213 6.32 0.65 25.74
CA GLU A 213 5.68 0.92 27.03
C GLU A 213 6.71 1.32 28.09
N ILE A 214 7.30 2.51 27.91
CA ILE A 214 8.37 3.03 28.75
C ILE A 214 7.81 3.59 30.08
N GLU A 215 8.21 3.00 31.20
CA GLU A 215 7.89 3.49 32.55
C GLU A 215 8.40 4.92 32.78
N GLY A 216 7.53 5.78 33.33
CA GLY A 216 7.89 7.16 33.69
C GLY A 216 7.88 8.16 32.52
N MET A 217 7.44 7.74 31.33
CA MET A 217 7.19 8.64 30.19
C MET A 217 5.83 9.34 30.33
N ASP A 218 5.77 10.61 29.91
CA ASP A 218 4.52 11.35 29.82
C ASP A 218 3.49 10.65 28.91
N GLU A 219 2.19 10.83 29.21
CA GLU A 219 1.12 10.18 28.44
C GLU A 219 1.11 10.60 26.97
N ALA A 220 1.29 11.89 26.66
CA ALA A 220 1.26 12.38 25.29
C ALA A 220 2.47 11.87 24.49
N GLU A 221 3.65 11.82 25.11
CA GLU A 221 4.86 11.26 24.51
C GLU A 221 4.73 9.75 24.26
N ARG A 222 4.17 8.99 25.20
CA ARG A 222 3.90 7.57 25.04
C ARG A 222 2.90 7.29 23.93
N GLN A 223 1.83 8.09 23.82
CA GLN A 223 0.86 7.97 22.73
C GLN A 223 1.51 8.22 21.37
N ARG A 224 2.33 9.27 21.25
CA ARG A 224 3.08 9.57 20.02
C ARG A 224 4.06 8.45 19.66
N LEU A 225 4.82 7.96 20.64
CA LEU A 225 5.75 6.85 20.45
C LEU A 225 5.02 5.60 19.93
N ASN A 226 3.96 5.19 20.63
CA ASN A 226 3.17 4.02 20.26
C ASN A 226 2.50 4.18 18.89
N PHE A 227 2.04 5.38 18.55
CA PHE A 227 1.46 5.67 17.23
C PHE A 227 2.46 5.38 16.11
N HIS A 228 3.69 5.88 16.22
CA HIS A 228 4.70 5.67 15.17
C HIS A 228 5.28 4.25 15.16
N LEU A 229 5.41 3.59 16.31
CA LEU A 229 5.78 2.17 16.35
C LEU A 229 4.72 1.29 15.65
N ARG A 230 3.43 1.59 15.83
CA ARG A 230 2.34 0.91 15.11
C ARG A 230 2.42 1.16 13.61
N GLN A 231 2.65 2.40 13.18
CA GLN A 231 2.85 2.71 11.75
C GLN A 231 3.99 1.90 11.14
N PHE A 232 5.12 1.77 11.85
CA PHE A 232 6.24 0.95 11.41
C PHE A 232 5.87 -0.52 11.26
N VAL A 233 5.28 -1.10 12.32
CA VAL A 233 4.82 -2.50 12.32
C VAL A 233 3.84 -2.78 11.19
N ASP A 234 2.89 -1.87 10.95
CA ASP A 234 1.90 -2.03 9.90
C ASP A 234 2.54 -1.95 8.50
N ALA A 235 3.50 -1.05 8.31
CA ALA A 235 4.26 -0.91 7.06
C ALA A 235 5.14 -2.14 6.75
N MET A 236 5.59 -2.85 7.78
CA MET A 236 6.38 -4.08 7.66
C MET A 236 5.54 -5.35 7.50
N SER A 237 4.21 -5.22 7.42
CA SER A 237 3.33 -6.39 7.28
C SER A 237 3.67 -7.21 6.01
N PRO A 238 3.81 -8.55 6.12
CA PRO A 238 4.08 -9.41 4.97
C PRO A 238 2.93 -9.41 3.95
N THR A 239 1.75 -8.92 4.33
CA THR A 239 0.61 -8.79 3.41
C THR A 239 0.77 -7.63 2.41
N LEU A 240 1.69 -6.70 2.65
CA LEU A 240 1.95 -5.55 1.77
C LEU A 240 2.95 -5.86 0.66
N LEU A 241 3.76 -6.89 0.81
CA LEU A 241 4.77 -7.29 -0.18
C LEU A 241 4.20 -8.38 -1.09
N LEU A 242 4.29 -8.18 -2.40
CA LEU A 242 3.78 -9.15 -3.38
C LEU A 242 4.34 -10.55 -3.15
N VAL A 243 5.65 -10.67 -2.90
CA VAL A 243 6.36 -11.95 -2.75
C VAL A 243 5.85 -12.77 -1.55
N SER A 244 5.34 -12.12 -0.50
CA SER A 244 4.83 -12.79 0.70
C SER A 244 3.31 -12.78 0.81
N ASN A 245 2.59 -12.24 -0.17
CA ASN A 245 1.12 -12.19 -0.16
C ASN A 245 0.53 -13.31 -1.04
N PRO A 246 0.00 -14.40 -0.44
CA PRO A 246 -0.52 -15.53 -1.21
C PRO A 246 -1.74 -15.18 -2.07
N ALA A 247 -2.59 -14.26 -1.60
CA ALA A 247 -3.76 -13.85 -2.36
C ALA A 247 -3.37 -13.01 -3.59
N ALA A 248 -2.40 -12.11 -3.44
CA ALA A 248 -1.89 -11.30 -4.54
C ALA A 248 -1.16 -12.15 -5.59
N LEU A 249 -0.30 -13.08 -5.15
CA LEU A 249 0.40 -14.00 -6.06
C LEU A 249 -0.57 -14.90 -6.82
N ARG A 250 -1.54 -15.51 -6.12
CA ARG A 250 -2.58 -16.32 -6.77
C ARG A 250 -3.33 -15.50 -7.82
N ARG A 251 -3.75 -14.28 -7.49
CA ARG A 251 -4.46 -13.41 -8.43
C ARG A 251 -3.59 -13.04 -9.63
N ALA A 252 -2.31 -12.77 -9.41
CA ALA A 252 -1.35 -12.51 -10.49
C ALA A 252 -1.26 -13.71 -11.44
N ILE A 253 -1.15 -14.93 -10.91
CA ILE A 253 -1.10 -16.17 -11.70
C ILE A 253 -2.42 -16.39 -12.46
N GLU A 254 -3.57 -16.35 -11.78
CA GLU A 254 -4.90 -16.56 -12.37
C GLU A 254 -5.21 -15.57 -13.51
N THR A 255 -4.68 -14.36 -13.42
CA THR A 255 -4.89 -13.30 -14.42
C THR A 255 -3.77 -13.21 -15.45
N GLY A 256 -2.77 -14.11 -15.43
CA GLY A 256 -1.61 -14.03 -16.30
C GLY A 256 -0.81 -12.73 -16.16
N GLY A 257 -0.86 -12.11 -14.97
CA GLY A 257 -0.20 -10.84 -14.65
C GLY A 257 -1.05 -9.58 -14.87
N ALA A 258 -2.27 -9.69 -15.43
CA ALA A 258 -3.10 -8.51 -15.70
C ALA A 258 -3.43 -7.70 -14.43
N SER A 259 -3.64 -8.38 -13.29
CA SER A 259 -3.87 -7.70 -12.00
C SER A 259 -2.70 -6.83 -11.53
N LEU A 260 -1.46 -7.22 -11.84
CA LEU A 260 -0.27 -6.43 -11.52
C LEU A 260 -0.17 -5.21 -12.44
N ALA A 261 -0.49 -5.38 -13.72
CA ALA A 261 -0.54 -4.28 -14.67
C ALA A 261 -1.61 -3.23 -14.28
N ASP A 262 -2.78 -3.67 -13.83
CA ASP A 262 -3.82 -2.77 -13.33
C ASP A 262 -3.41 -2.08 -12.04
N GLY A 263 -2.77 -2.79 -11.10
CA GLY A 263 -2.19 -2.19 -9.90
C GLY A 263 -1.16 -1.08 -10.21
N ALA A 264 -0.28 -1.31 -11.18
CA ALA A 264 0.70 -0.33 -11.63
C ALA A 264 0.04 0.90 -12.27
N ARG A 265 -1.02 0.70 -13.07
CA ARG A 265 -1.81 1.82 -13.64
C ARG A 265 -2.47 2.64 -12.55
N ASN A 266 -3.04 2.00 -11.53
CA ASN A 266 -3.64 2.69 -10.38
C ASN A 266 -2.59 3.52 -9.64
N LEU A 267 -1.42 2.96 -9.34
CA LEU A 267 -0.32 3.68 -8.70
C LEU A 267 0.13 4.91 -9.51
N LEU A 268 0.24 4.77 -10.83
CA LEU A 268 0.60 5.90 -11.70
C LEU A 268 -0.46 7.01 -11.69
N ASN A 269 -1.74 6.65 -11.60
CA ASN A 269 -2.81 7.63 -11.48
C ASN A 269 -2.77 8.33 -10.12
N ASP A 270 -2.58 7.58 -9.03
CA ASP A 270 -2.44 8.13 -7.68
C ASP A 270 -1.27 9.11 -7.57
N LEU A 271 -0.13 8.79 -8.20
CA LEU A 271 1.03 9.67 -8.28
C LEU A 271 0.74 10.96 -9.04
N LYS A 272 -0.06 10.90 -10.12
CA LYS A 272 -0.46 12.10 -10.88
C LYS A 272 -1.43 12.97 -10.09
N GLU A 273 -2.32 12.36 -9.31
CA GLU A 273 -3.27 13.07 -8.46
C GLU A 273 -2.66 13.55 -7.14
N GLY A 274 -1.46 13.10 -6.79
CA GLY A 274 -0.78 13.44 -5.54
C GLY A 274 -1.48 12.85 -4.30
N ARG A 275 -2.30 11.80 -4.46
CA ARG A 275 -3.05 11.16 -3.37
C ARG A 275 -3.43 9.72 -3.74
N LEU A 276 -3.57 8.86 -2.74
CA LEU A 276 -4.10 7.50 -2.93
C LEU A 276 -5.61 7.53 -3.24
N SER A 277 -6.01 6.85 -4.31
CA SER A 277 -7.41 6.66 -4.67
C SER A 277 -7.94 5.36 -4.05
N ILE A 278 -8.72 5.47 -2.97
CA ILE A 278 -9.32 4.29 -2.32
C ILE A 278 -10.58 3.83 -3.07
N VAL A 279 -11.25 4.74 -3.76
CA VAL A 279 -12.48 4.49 -4.52
C VAL A 279 -12.42 5.23 -5.85
N ASP A 280 -13.09 4.69 -6.86
CA ASP A 280 -13.39 5.44 -8.07
C ASP A 280 -14.43 6.52 -7.75
N VAL A 281 -13.96 7.75 -7.59
CA VAL A 281 -14.81 8.91 -7.28
C VAL A 281 -15.75 9.25 -8.44
N THR A 282 -15.44 8.84 -9.67
CA THR A 282 -16.29 9.09 -10.84
C THR A 282 -17.47 8.13 -10.92
N ALA A 283 -17.39 6.99 -10.23
CA ALA A 283 -18.47 6.03 -10.11
C ALA A 283 -19.65 6.55 -9.26
N PHE A 284 -19.46 7.60 -8.46
CA PHE A 284 -20.49 8.15 -7.57
C PHE A 284 -20.87 9.57 -7.97
N ALA A 285 -22.14 9.77 -8.27
CA ALA A 285 -22.72 11.05 -8.65
C ALA A 285 -23.97 11.32 -7.77
N PRO A 286 -23.84 12.20 -6.76
CA PRO A 286 -24.99 12.67 -5.98
C PRO A 286 -26.11 13.20 -6.90
N GLY A 287 -27.35 12.81 -6.62
CA GLY A 287 -28.52 13.08 -7.45
C GLY A 287 -28.72 12.13 -8.65
N ARG A 288 -27.75 11.25 -8.97
CA ARG A 288 -27.88 10.23 -10.04
C ARG A 288 -27.86 8.81 -9.51
N ASN A 289 -26.93 8.48 -8.64
CA ASN A 289 -26.82 7.14 -8.03
C ASN A 289 -26.58 7.16 -6.50
N LEU A 290 -26.65 8.33 -5.89
CA LEU A 290 -26.52 8.58 -4.45
C LEU A 290 -27.38 9.80 -4.09
N ALA A 291 -27.85 9.94 -2.85
CA ALA A 291 -28.76 11.04 -2.45
C ALA A 291 -30.00 11.11 -3.34
N LEU A 292 -30.68 9.97 -3.48
CA LEU A 292 -31.80 9.79 -4.41
C LEU A 292 -33.17 10.05 -3.79
N THR A 293 -33.25 10.31 -2.48
CA THR A 293 -34.55 10.51 -1.84
C THR A 293 -35.17 11.80 -2.40
N PRO A 294 -36.38 11.74 -2.99
CA PRO A 294 -36.98 12.91 -3.61
C PRO A 294 -37.16 14.05 -2.61
N GLY A 295 -36.68 15.24 -2.94
CA GLY A 295 -36.75 16.42 -2.08
C GLY A 295 -36.51 17.70 -2.87
N LYS A 296 -36.70 18.84 -2.20
CA LYS A 296 -36.52 20.18 -2.78
C LYS A 296 -35.78 21.07 -1.79
N VAL A 297 -34.92 21.94 -2.32
CA VAL A 297 -34.34 23.04 -1.54
C VAL A 297 -35.44 24.05 -1.27
N VAL A 298 -35.78 24.26 0.00
CA VAL A 298 -36.84 25.18 0.45
C VAL A 298 -36.28 26.48 1.04
N HIS A 299 -34.99 26.48 1.42
CA HIS A 299 -34.28 27.68 1.84
C HIS A 299 -32.80 27.60 1.41
N ARG A 300 -32.19 28.73 1.07
CA ARG A 300 -30.77 28.84 0.74
C ARG A 300 -30.24 30.17 1.24
N ASN A 301 -29.08 30.16 1.89
CA ASN A 301 -28.34 31.35 2.28
C ASN A 301 -26.84 31.20 1.97
N ARG A 302 -25.98 32.04 2.56
CA ARG A 302 -24.52 31.98 2.34
C ARG A 302 -23.92 30.65 2.80
N LEU A 303 -24.44 30.05 3.88
CA LEU A 303 -23.86 28.91 4.58
C LEU A 303 -24.52 27.58 4.23
N ILE A 304 -25.84 27.58 4.03
CA ILE A 304 -26.64 26.35 3.94
C ILE A 304 -27.66 26.37 2.80
N GLU A 305 -28.01 25.15 2.39
CA GLU A 305 -29.29 24.84 1.77
C GLU A 305 -30.11 23.97 2.73
N LEU A 306 -31.38 24.33 2.95
CA LEU A 306 -32.33 23.49 3.67
C LEU A 306 -33.13 22.68 2.65
N ILE A 307 -33.05 21.36 2.74
CA ILE A 307 -33.77 20.44 1.88
C ILE A 307 -34.96 19.89 2.66
N GLN A 308 -36.16 19.97 2.08
CA GLN A 308 -37.35 19.26 2.54
C GLN A 308 -37.59 18.05 1.63
N TYR A 309 -37.72 16.87 2.21
CA TYR A 309 -38.00 15.66 1.44
C TYR A 309 -39.50 15.50 1.16
N ALA A 310 -39.83 14.92 0.00
CA ALA A 310 -41.20 14.67 -0.40
C ALA A 310 -41.79 13.52 0.43
N PRO A 311 -42.99 13.67 1.01
CA PRO A 311 -43.62 12.60 1.79
C PRO A 311 -43.91 11.38 0.92
N THR A 312 -43.77 10.18 1.48
CA THR A 312 -44.10 8.91 0.83
C THR A 312 -45.30 8.20 1.46
N THR A 313 -45.98 8.85 2.40
CA THR A 313 -47.18 8.36 3.11
C THR A 313 -48.33 9.35 2.96
N GLU A 314 -49.57 8.89 3.11
CA GLU A 314 -50.76 9.75 3.04
C GLU A 314 -50.83 10.75 4.20
N THR A 315 -50.41 10.33 5.39
CA THR A 315 -50.32 11.16 6.59
C THR A 315 -48.92 11.13 7.16
N VAL A 316 -48.55 12.19 7.87
CA VAL A 316 -47.27 12.36 8.53
C VAL A 316 -47.45 12.76 9.98
N HIS A 317 -46.44 12.52 10.80
CA HIS A 317 -46.37 13.06 12.16
C HIS A 317 -46.42 14.59 12.15
N GLU A 318 -47.11 15.16 13.13
CA GLU A 318 -47.29 16.61 13.28
C GLU A 318 -45.94 17.33 13.47
N THR A 319 -45.06 16.78 14.31
CA THR A 319 -43.73 17.34 14.56
C THR A 319 -42.73 16.89 13.49
N PRO A 320 -42.12 17.81 12.72
CA PRO A 320 -41.11 17.46 11.72
C PRO A 320 -39.76 17.10 12.37
N LEU A 321 -38.91 16.41 11.62
CA LEU A 321 -37.52 16.14 11.98
C LEU A 321 -36.58 17.05 11.20
N LEU A 322 -35.75 17.81 11.91
CA LEU A 322 -34.63 18.56 11.34
C LEU A 322 -33.32 17.83 11.61
N ILE A 323 -32.61 17.47 10.55
CA ILE A 323 -31.31 16.81 10.62
C ILE A 323 -30.22 17.86 10.37
N VAL A 324 -29.33 18.00 11.34
CA VAL A 324 -28.12 18.83 11.26
C VAL A 324 -26.91 17.91 11.16
N PRO A 325 -26.41 17.60 9.94
CA PRO A 325 -25.25 16.74 9.78
C PRO A 325 -23.96 17.47 10.17
N HIS A 326 -22.86 16.73 10.36
CA HIS A 326 -21.54 17.35 10.50
C HIS A 326 -21.20 18.21 9.26
N TRP A 327 -20.37 19.23 9.41
CA TRP A 327 -19.89 20.05 8.29
C TRP A 327 -18.59 19.54 7.64
N ILE A 328 -17.95 18.50 8.21
CA ILE A 328 -16.69 17.95 7.68
C ILE A 328 -16.94 17.07 6.45
N ASN A 329 -17.86 16.11 6.52
CA ASN A 329 -18.32 15.38 5.33
C ASN A 329 -19.70 15.88 4.87
N LYS A 330 -20.09 15.49 3.66
CA LYS A 330 -21.35 15.93 3.06
C LYS A 330 -22.56 15.21 3.65
N TYR A 331 -23.72 15.88 3.62
CA TYR A 331 -24.98 15.43 4.24
C TYR A 331 -25.44 14.05 3.74
N TYR A 332 -25.11 13.69 2.50
CA TYR A 332 -25.60 12.48 1.84
C TYR A 332 -25.05 11.18 2.43
N ILE A 333 -24.18 11.22 3.44
CA ILE A 333 -23.89 10.04 4.27
C ILE A 333 -25.16 9.49 4.95
N LEU A 334 -26.13 10.37 5.21
CA LEU A 334 -27.44 10.01 5.76
C LEU A 334 -28.47 9.64 4.68
N ASP A 335 -28.14 9.89 3.42
CA ASP A 335 -28.97 9.64 2.26
C ASP A 335 -28.13 9.01 1.13
N MET A 336 -27.58 7.82 1.39
CA MET A 336 -26.70 7.12 0.44
C MET A 336 -27.49 6.51 -0.72
N GLN A 337 -27.55 5.18 -0.80
CA GLN A 337 -28.38 4.46 -1.76
C GLN A 337 -29.75 4.16 -1.15
N PRO A 338 -30.78 3.85 -1.96
CA PRO A 338 -32.12 3.63 -1.43
C PRO A 338 -32.21 2.49 -0.38
N LYS A 339 -31.29 1.53 -0.38
CA LYS A 339 -31.23 0.43 0.60
C LYS A 339 -30.63 0.80 1.95
N ASN A 340 -29.88 1.90 2.03
CA ASN A 340 -29.13 2.33 3.21
C ASN A 340 -29.25 3.85 3.44
N SER A 341 -30.38 4.44 3.01
CA SER A 341 -30.71 5.84 3.27
C SER A 341 -31.54 5.94 4.55
N MET A 342 -31.00 6.63 5.55
CA MET A 342 -31.72 6.95 6.78
C MET A 342 -32.84 7.94 6.51
N VAL A 343 -32.59 8.94 5.64
CA VAL A 343 -33.61 9.91 5.23
C VAL A 343 -34.81 9.21 4.61
N ARG A 344 -34.58 8.33 3.64
CA ARG A 344 -35.66 7.57 2.98
C ARG A 344 -36.47 6.79 4.01
N TYR A 345 -35.80 6.09 4.90
CA TYR A 345 -36.45 5.33 5.97
C TYR A 345 -37.35 6.23 6.83
N LEU A 346 -36.88 7.41 7.24
CA LEU A 346 -37.66 8.33 8.07
C LEU A 346 -38.90 8.87 7.35
N VAL A 347 -38.75 9.23 6.07
CA VAL A 347 -39.87 9.67 5.24
C VAL A 347 -40.90 8.53 5.05
N GLU A 348 -40.45 7.29 4.84
CA GLU A 348 -41.30 6.10 4.76
C GLU A 348 -42.01 5.77 6.09
N ARG A 349 -41.45 6.20 7.22
CA ARG A 349 -42.09 6.12 8.55
C ARG A 349 -43.08 7.24 8.83
N GLY A 350 -43.31 8.14 7.87
CA GLY A 350 -44.27 9.22 7.99
C GLY A 350 -43.73 10.45 8.73
N PHE A 351 -42.42 10.66 8.79
CA PHE A 351 -41.88 11.94 9.25
C PHE A 351 -41.79 12.94 8.10
N THR A 352 -42.14 14.20 8.37
CA THR A 352 -41.67 15.30 7.53
C THR A 352 -40.21 15.56 7.86
N VAL A 353 -39.31 15.28 6.91
CA VAL A 353 -37.86 15.35 7.14
C VAL A 353 -37.26 16.57 6.42
N PHE A 354 -36.48 17.33 7.18
CA PHE A 354 -35.62 18.40 6.69
C PHE A 354 -34.16 18.04 6.96
N ILE A 355 -33.25 18.40 6.05
CA ILE A 355 -31.81 18.27 6.27
C ILE A 355 -31.07 19.53 5.85
N ILE A 356 -30.06 19.91 6.62
CA ILE A 356 -29.12 20.97 6.27
C ILE A 356 -28.03 20.39 5.35
N SER A 357 -27.87 21.00 4.17
CA SER A 357 -26.74 20.79 3.28
C SER A 357 -25.79 21.97 3.40
N TRP A 358 -24.64 21.75 4.05
CA TRP A 358 -23.60 22.76 4.22
C TRP A 358 -22.91 23.08 2.90
N LYS A 359 -22.67 24.36 2.64
CA LYS A 359 -21.83 24.80 1.52
C LYS A 359 -20.37 24.39 1.80
N ASN A 360 -19.69 23.80 0.80
CA ASN A 360 -18.25 23.62 0.87
C ASN A 360 -17.58 25.00 0.90
N PRO A 361 -16.74 25.31 1.90
CA PRO A 361 -16.15 26.63 2.03
C PRO A 361 -15.24 26.95 0.84
N ASP A 362 -15.29 28.21 0.41
CA ASP A 362 -14.38 28.78 -0.58
C ASP A 362 -13.70 30.03 0.03
N ALA A 363 -12.84 30.69 -0.73
CA ALA A 363 -12.09 31.86 -0.25
C ALA A 363 -12.99 33.01 0.26
N SER A 364 -14.25 33.11 -0.19
CA SER A 364 -15.20 34.13 0.27
C SER A 364 -15.78 33.88 1.67
N MET A 365 -15.41 32.76 2.28
CA MET A 365 -15.95 32.28 3.56
C MET A 365 -14.85 32.19 4.64
N ALA A 366 -13.68 32.78 4.38
CA ALA A 366 -12.52 32.75 5.28
C ALA A 366 -12.75 33.51 6.59
N ASP A 367 -13.74 34.40 6.62
CA ASP A 367 -14.15 35.20 7.78
C ASP A 367 -15.15 34.50 8.70
N LEU A 368 -15.68 33.33 8.29
CA LEU A 368 -16.67 32.60 9.07
C LEU A 368 -16.11 32.15 10.42
N THR A 369 -16.94 32.33 11.44
CA THR A 369 -16.70 31.89 12.80
C THR A 369 -17.68 30.78 13.19
N PHE A 370 -17.53 30.25 14.40
CA PHE A 370 -18.48 29.27 14.93
C PHE A 370 -19.87 29.88 15.24
N GLU A 371 -19.95 31.21 15.35
CA GLU A 371 -21.18 31.93 15.69
C GLU A 371 -22.08 32.19 14.47
N ASP A 372 -21.54 32.06 13.26
CA ASP A 372 -22.24 32.16 11.97
C ASP A 372 -23.00 30.87 11.61
#